data_AF-A0AA88E3B2-F1
#
_entry.id   AF-A0AA88E3B2-F1
#
_cell.length_a   1.000
_cell.length_b   1.000
_cell.length_c   1.000
_cell.angle_alpha   90.00
_cell.angle_beta   90.00
_cell.angle_gamma   90.00
#
_symmetry.space_group_name_H-M   'P 1'
#
loop_
_entity.id
_entity.type
_entity.pdbx_description
1 polymer ?
#
loop_
_entity_poly.entity_id
_entity_poly.type
_entity_poly.pdbx_seq_one_letter_code
_entity_poly.pdbx_strand_id
1 'polypeptide(L)'
;MKAPEFEGLTDLIEADNWLIDIQVILDFMGLTEQEKVLCASFAFKKDAPHWEILAAQQDEFTSFKQGSMSVLEAVKKFEQLARLCPELVPNETEKVRRMMKMFWNDISKQVSAGTSPPTLVADCINRALRAEYWINLDKKARAQIFKAKK
;
A
#
# COMPACT_ATOMS: atom_id res chain seq x y z
N MET A 1 12.43 29.26 1.66
CA MET A 1 11.77 27.96 1.90
C MET A 1 12.18 27.49 3.29
N LYS A 2 11.25 27.09 4.17
CA LYS A 2 11.59 26.51 5.47
C LYS A 2 11.67 24.99 5.30
N ALA A 3 12.73 24.36 5.78
CA ALA A 3 12.84 22.90 5.75
C ALA A 3 11.77 22.28 6.67
N PRO A 4 11.11 21.19 6.27
CA PRO A 4 10.18 20.48 7.13
C PRO A 4 10.93 19.85 8.30
N GLU A 5 10.38 19.98 9.51
CA GLU A 5 10.99 19.42 10.72
C GLU A 5 10.47 17.98 10.94
N PHE A 6 11.36 17.05 11.30
CA PHE A 6 11.00 15.66 11.61
C PHE A 6 11.25 15.38 13.09
N GLU A 7 10.19 15.04 13.83
CA GLU A 7 10.25 14.86 15.28
C GLU A 7 10.56 13.41 15.73
N GLY A 8 10.62 12.48 14.78
CA GLY A 8 10.95 11.07 14.97
C GLY A 8 10.00 10.09 14.25
N LEU A 9 10.42 8.84 14.16
CA LEU A 9 9.70 7.74 13.50
C LEU A 9 8.58 7.19 14.41
N THR A 10 7.40 7.81 14.39
CA THR A 10 6.16 7.14 14.87
C THR A 10 5.38 6.51 13.71
N ASP A 11 5.53 7.03 12.50
CA ASP A 11 4.98 6.47 11.26
C ASP A 11 6.03 6.49 10.15
N LEU A 12 6.29 5.33 9.53
CA LEU A 12 7.22 5.23 8.40
C LEU A 12 6.69 5.92 7.15
N ILE A 13 5.37 6.02 6.99
CA ILE A 13 4.76 6.76 5.87
C ILE A 13 5.00 8.27 6.04
N GLU A 14 4.93 8.77 7.27
CA GLU A 14 5.26 10.17 7.56
C GLU A 14 6.74 10.45 7.29
N ALA A 15 7.62 9.54 7.71
CA ALA A 15 9.05 9.65 7.41
C ALA A 15 9.38 9.57 5.92
N ASP A 16 8.72 8.68 5.19
CA ASP A 16 8.87 8.53 3.74
C ASP A 16 8.39 9.77 2.98
N ASN A 17 7.22 10.32 3.36
CA ASN A 17 6.75 11.59 2.81
C ASN A 17 7.71 12.74 3.12
N TRP A 18 8.23 12.81 4.36
CA TRP A 18 9.21 13.82 4.75
C TRP A 18 10.51 13.71 3.93
N LEU A 19 10.99 12.48 3.67
CA LEU A 19 12.15 12.24 2.82
C LEU A 19 11.91 12.74 1.39
N ILE A 20 10.73 12.48 0.82
CA ILE A 20 10.34 13.00 -0.50
C ILE A 20 10.37 14.54 -0.50
N ASP A 21 9.78 15.17 0.51
CA ASP A 21 9.74 16.64 0.62
C ASP A 21 11.13 17.26 0.75
N ILE A 22 12.00 16.66 1.57
CA ILE A 22 13.40 17.09 1.71
C ILE A 22 14.15 16.89 0.39
N GLN A 23 13.99 15.74 -0.26
CA GLN A 23 14.66 15.44 -1.52
C GLN A 23 14.36 16.50 -2.58
N VAL A 24 13.09 16.91 -2.72
CA VAL A 24 12.67 17.98 -3.63
C VAL A 24 13.38 19.31 -3.35
N ILE A 25 13.50 19.69 -2.07
CA ILE A 25 14.19 20.93 -1.68
C ILE A 25 15.69 20.84 -2.00
N LEU A 26 16.34 19.72 -1.67
CA LEU A 26 17.77 19.55 -1.88
C LEU A 26 18.12 19.46 -3.38
N ASP A 27 17.27 18.80 -4.19
CA ASP A 27 17.40 18.77 -5.65
C ASP A 27 17.22 20.17 -6.26
N PHE A 28 16.23 20.93 -5.78
CA PHE A 28 16.04 22.32 -6.18
C PHE A 28 17.25 23.20 -5.85
N MET A 29 17.92 22.93 -4.73
CA MET A 29 19.15 23.63 -4.32
C MET A 29 20.39 23.21 -5.16
N GLY A 30 20.30 22.16 -5.97
CA GLY A 30 21.40 21.68 -6.82
C GLY A 30 22.53 21.02 -6.05
N LEU A 31 22.25 20.45 -4.88
CA LEU A 31 23.25 19.80 -4.03
C LEU A 31 23.72 18.46 -4.63
N THR A 32 24.99 18.13 -4.39
CA THR A 32 25.54 16.79 -4.67
C THR A 32 25.02 15.76 -3.67
N GLU A 33 25.05 14.47 -4.01
CA GLU A 33 24.61 13.39 -3.12
C GLU A 33 25.29 13.43 -1.73
N GLN A 34 26.57 13.81 -1.69
CA GLN A 34 27.31 13.95 -0.43
C GLN A 34 26.79 15.12 0.42
N GLU A 35 26.49 16.25 -0.21
CA GLU A 35 25.89 17.42 0.46
C GLU A 35 24.47 17.13 0.93
N LYS A 36 23.68 16.37 0.16
CA LYS A 36 22.33 15.92 0.55
C LYS A 36 22.37 15.08 1.82
N VAL A 37 23.27 14.09 1.87
CA VAL A 37 23.46 13.23 3.05
C VAL A 37 23.85 14.06 4.28
N LEU A 38 24.78 15.01 4.12
CA LEU A 38 25.18 15.92 5.19
C LEU A 38 23.99 16.76 5.67
N CYS A 39 23.27 17.44 4.77
CA CYS A 39 22.10 18.26 5.12
C CYS A 39 21.00 17.44 5.81
N ALA A 40 20.67 16.26 5.28
CA ALA A 40 19.67 15.37 5.87
C ALA A 40 20.11 14.91 7.28
N SER A 41 21.38 14.57 7.48
CA SER A 41 21.91 14.16 8.80
C SER A 41 21.74 15.22 9.88
N PHE A 42 21.87 16.51 9.54
CA PHE A 42 21.58 17.61 10.46
C PHE A 42 20.08 17.86 10.69
N ALA A 43 19.23 17.43 9.76
CA ALA A 43 17.77 17.56 9.89
C ALA A 43 17.15 16.47 10.78
N PHE A 44 17.84 15.33 10.97
CA PHE A 44 17.43 14.28 11.90
C PHE A 44 17.72 14.67 13.36
N LYS A 45 16.66 14.91 14.15
CA LYS A 45 16.79 15.36 15.55
C LYS A 45 16.87 14.24 16.60
N LYS A 46 16.65 12.96 16.27
CA LYS A 46 16.63 11.84 17.23
C LYS A 46 17.12 10.52 16.63
N ASP A 47 17.71 9.67 17.48
CA ASP A 47 18.06 8.28 17.16
C ASP A 47 16.80 7.43 16.96
N ALA A 48 16.75 6.64 15.89
CA ALA A 48 15.66 5.71 15.63
C ALA A 48 16.22 4.33 15.26
N PRO A 49 15.71 3.23 15.85
CA PRO A 49 16.07 1.87 15.45
C PRO A 49 15.37 1.53 14.12
N HIS A 50 15.87 2.11 13.03
CA HIS A 50 15.25 2.05 11.70
C HIS A 50 15.07 0.61 11.17
N TRP A 51 15.96 -0.31 11.55
CA TRP A 51 15.94 -1.69 11.03
C TRP A 51 14.82 -2.56 11.61
N GLU A 52 14.44 -2.38 12.88
CA GLU A 52 13.36 -3.15 13.53
C GLU A 52 11.99 -2.77 12.94
N ILE A 53 11.80 -1.48 12.68
CA ILE A 53 10.54 -0.96 12.12
C ILE A 53 10.38 -1.41 10.66
N LEU A 54 11.46 -1.42 9.87
CA LEU A 54 11.43 -1.96 8.51
C LEU A 54 11.12 -3.45 8.48
N ALA A 55 11.73 -4.24 9.36
CA ALA A 55 11.44 -5.67 9.46
C ALA A 55 9.95 -5.91 9.78
N ALA A 56 9.38 -5.15 10.73
CA ALA A 56 7.97 -5.24 11.06
C ALA A 56 7.04 -4.89 9.88
N GLN A 57 7.39 -3.89 9.06
CA GLN A 57 6.62 -3.56 7.86
C GLN A 57 6.69 -4.64 6.78
N GLN A 58 7.87 -5.26 6.63
CA GLN A 58 8.03 -6.35 5.68
C GLN A 58 7.18 -7.57 6.07
N ASP A 59 7.09 -7.86 7.37
CA ASP A 59 6.23 -8.89 7.93
C ASP A 59 4.74 -8.53 7.78
N GLU A 60 4.37 -7.28 8.05
CA GLU A 60 3.01 -6.78 7.81
C GLU A 60 2.62 -6.94 6.34
N PHE A 61 3.49 -6.54 5.41
CA PHE A 61 3.20 -6.64 4.00
C PHE A 61 3.08 -8.08 3.51
N THR A 62 3.93 -8.98 4.02
CA THR A 62 3.90 -10.39 3.65
C THR A 62 2.65 -11.11 4.17
N SER A 63 2.18 -10.72 5.35
CA SER A 63 0.97 -11.27 5.98
C SER A 63 -0.32 -10.53 5.61
N PHE A 64 -0.24 -9.40 4.89
CA PHE A 64 -1.39 -8.54 4.61
C PHE A 64 -2.53 -9.26 3.87
N LYS A 65 -3.75 -9.06 4.38
CA LYS A 65 -5.00 -9.53 3.81
C LYS A 65 -6.03 -8.41 3.83
N GLN A 66 -6.85 -8.34 2.79
CA GLN A 66 -7.95 -7.38 2.67
C GLN A 66 -8.86 -7.38 3.91
N GLY A 67 -9.13 -8.55 4.50
CA GLY A 67 -10.00 -8.62 5.67
C GLY A 67 -11.41 -8.07 5.37
N SER A 68 -11.98 -7.35 6.34
CA SER A 68 -13.26 -6.65 6.18
C SER A 68 -13.16 -5.33 5.40
N MET A 69 -11.97 -4.93 4.94
CA MET A 69 -11.79 -3.68 4.19
C MET A 69 -12.44 -3.80 2.80
N SER A 70 -12.91 -2.68 2.28
CA SER A 70 -13.26 -2.61 0.86
C SER A 70 -12.04 -2.84 -0.02
N VAL A 71 -12.25 -3.23 -1.28
CA VAL A 71 -11.16 -3.38 -2.26
C VAL A 71 -10.36 -2.09 -2.36
N LEU A 72 -11.02 -0.93 -2.36
CA LEU A 72 -10.35 0.37 -2.47
C LEU A 72 -9.46 0.67 -1.26
N GLU A 73 -9.96 0.47 -0.05
CA GLU A 73 -9.18 0.67 1.18
C GLU A 73 -7.99 -0.30 1.25
N ALA A 74 -8.21 -1.55 0.86
CA ALA A 74 -7.17 -2.56 0.88
C ALA A 74 -6.08 -2.27 -0.17
N VAL A 75 -6.46 -1.81 -1.37
CA VAL A 75 -5.52 -1.34 -2.40
C VAL A 75 -4.73 -0.14 -1.89
N LYS A 76 -5.39 0.83 -1.24
CA LYS A 76 -4.70 2.00 -0.67
C LYS A 76 -3.64 1.59 0.35
N LYS A 77 -3.98 0.69 1.28
CA LYS A 77 -3.03 0.17 2.27
C LYS A 77 -1.91 -0.66 1.62
N PHE A 78 -2.24 -1.45 0.60
CA PHE A 78 -1.24 -2.17 -0.19
C PHE A 78 -0.23 -1.23 -0.84
N GLU A 79 -0.68 -0.13 -1.46
CA GLU A 79 0.21 0.87 -2.08
C GLU A 79 1.13 1.56 -1.05
N GLN A 80 0.64 1.78 0.17
CA GLN A 80 1.46 2.30 1.27
C GLN A 80 2.58 1.32 1.64
N LEU A 81 2.25 0.03 1.84
CA LEU A 81 3.22 -1.02 2.15
C LEU A 81 4.19 -1.28 0.99
N ALA A 82 3.70 -1.24 -0.26
CA ALA A 82 4.49 -1.38 -1.46
C ALA A 82 5.54 -0.26 -1.61
N ARG A 83 5.21 0.95 -1.15
CA ARG A 83 6.15 2.07 -1.15
C ARG A 83 7.25 1.92 -0.10
N LEU A 84 6.91 1.39 1.08
CA LEU A 84 7.89 1.14 2.15
C LEU A 84 8.78 -0.08 1.87
N CYS A 85 8.30 -1.04 1.09
CA CYS A 85 8.99 -2.29 0.78
C CYS A 85 9.03 -2.54 -0.75
N PRO A 86 9.69 -1.66 -1.55
CA PRO A 86 9.73 -1.78 -3.00
C PRO A 86 10.40 -3.09 -3.46
N GLU A 87 11.30 -3.66 -2.66
CA GLU A 87 11.95 -4.95 -2.91
C GLU A 87 10.99 -6.13 -2.92
N LEU A 88 9.83 -6.02 -2.25
CA LEU A 88 8.79 -7.05 -2.28
C LEU A 88 7.93 -6.97 -3.55
N VAL A 89 7.94 -5.84 -4.26
CA VAL A 89 7.18 -5.59 -5.49
C VAL A 89 8.06 -5.00 -6.60
N PRO A 90 9.14 -5.70 -7.00
CA PRO A 90 10.13 -5.19 -7.95
C PRO A 90 9.59 -4.99 -9.36
N ASN A 91 8.46 -5.60 -9.71
CA ASN A 91 7.84 -5.50 -11.02
C ASN A 91 6.32 -5.68 -10.95
N GLU A 92 5.64 -5.37 -12.06
CA GLU A 92 4.19 -5.41 -12.14
C GLU A 92 3.61 -6.82 -11.91
N THR A 93 4.26 -7.86 -12.44
CA THR A 93 3.86 -9.25 -12.26
C THR A 93 3.82 -9.63 -10.78
N GLU A 94 4.87 -9.29 -10.03
CA GLU A 94 4.95 -9.58 -8.60
C GLU A 94 3.94 -8.76 -7.80
N LYS A 95 3.69 -7.51 -8.22
CA LYS A 95 2.65 -6.65 -7.65
C LYS A 95 1.26 -7.26 -7.81
N VAL A 96 0.92 -7.71 -9.03
CA VAL A 96 -0.34 -8.44 -9.30
C VAL A 96 -0.41 -9.72 -8.48
N ARG A 97 0.67 -10.51 -8.45
CA ARG A 97 0.75 -11.77 -7.68
C ARG A 97 0.46 -11.55 -6.20
N ARG A 98 0.94 -10.45 -5.61
CA ARG A 98 0.67 -10.11 -4.22
C ARG A 98 -0.75 -9.57 -4.01
N MET A 99 -1.24 -8.71 -4.92
CA MET A 99 -2.64 -8.28 -4.92
C MET A 99 -3.61 -9.47 -4.92
N MET A 100 -3.36 -10.46 -5.78
CA MET A 100 -4.13 -11.71 -5.82
C MET A 100 -4.11 -12.51 -4.51
N LYS A 101 -2.99 -12.48 -3.78
CA LYS A 101 -2.86 -13.14 -2.47
C LYS A 101 -3.51 -12.37 -1.33
N MET A 102 -3.60 -11.03 -1.40
CA MET A 102 -4.23 -10.24 -0.34
C MET A 102 -5.76 -10.23 -0.45
N PHE A 103 -6.33 -10.31 -1.66
CA PHE A 103 -7.78 -10.29 -1.83
C PHE A 103 -8.45 -11.50 -1.20
N TRP A 104 -9.65 -11.30 -0.68
CA TRP A 104 -10.45 -12.37 -0.09
C TRP A 104 -10.78 -13.47 -1.09
N ASN A 105 -10.92 -14.71 -0.62
CA ASN A 105 -11.11 -15.88 -1.47
C ASN A 105 -12.23 -15.72 -2.50
N ASP A 106 -13.36 -15.11 -2.14
CA ASP A 106 -14.48 -14.92 -3.06
C ASP A 106 -14.17 -13.88 -4.15
N ILE A 107 -13.47 -12.81 -3.80
CA ILE A 107 -13.00 -11.80 -4.76
C ILE A 107 -11.90 -12.39 -5.64
N SER A 108 -10.90 -13.05 -5.04
CA SER A 108 -9.76 -13.66 -5.74
C SER A 108 -10.19 -14.73 -6.75
N LYS A 109 -11.19 -15.56 -6.40
CA LYS A 109 -11.83 -16.49 -7.34
C LYS A 109 -12.44 -15.79 -8.54
N GLN A 110 -13.18 -14.70 -8.31
CA GLN A 110 -13.81 -13.92 -9.38
C GLN A 110 -12.78 -13.16 -10.23
N VAL A 111 -11.71 -12.65 -9.62
CA VAL A 111 -10.61 -11.98 -10.33
C VAL A 111 -9.86 -12.96 -11.24
N SER A 112 -9.68 -14.19 -10.78
CA SER A 112 -9.06 -15.28 -11.54
C SER A 112 -10.01 -15.89 -12.58
N ALA A 113 -11.33 -15.70 -12.44
CA ALA A 113 -12.32 -16.24 -13.36
C ALA A 113 -12.23 -15.51 -14.70
N GLY A 114 -11.97 -16.26 -15.77
CA GLY A 114 -11.77 -15.74 -17.12
C GLY A 114 -10.89 -16.66 -17.96
N THR A 115 -10.62 -16.28 -19.21
CA THR A 115 -9.72 -17.01 -20.11
C THR A 115 -8.25 -16.93 -19.66
N SER A 116 -7.88 -15.90 -18.91
CA SER A 116 -6.54 -15.75 -18.33
C SER A 116 -6.54 -14.96 -17.00
N PRO A 117 -5.60 -15.25 -16.09
CA PRO A 117 -5.33 -14.41 -14.92
C PRO A 117 -4.94 -12.97 -15.31
N PRO A 118 -5.19 -11.98 -14.44
CA PRO A 118 -4.74 -10.61 -14.70
C PRO A 118 -3.21 -10.56 -14.75
N THR A 119 -2.67 -9.80 -15.70
CA THR A 119 -1.23 -9.53 -15.83
C THR A 119 -0.87 -8.08 -15.52
N LEU A 120 -1.87 -7.19 -15.51
CA LEU A 120 -1.74 -5.77 -15.21
C LEU A 120 -2.42 -5.43 -13.89
N VAL A 121 -1.84 -4.50 -13.13
CA VAL A 121 -2.41 -4.05 -11.84
C VAL A 121 -3.79 -3.45 -12.04
N ALA A 122 -3.97 -2.64 -13.09
CA ALA A 122 -5.25 -2.00 -13.40
C ALA A 122 -6.36 -3.04 -13.69
N ASP A 123 -6.05 -4.11 -14.42
CA ASP A 123 -7.00 -5.19 -14.68
C ASP A 123 -7.36 -5.95 -13.40
N CYS A 124 -6.36 -6.26 -12.57
CA CYS A 124 -6.55 -6.90 -11.27
C CYS A 124 -7.51 -6.09 -10.37
N ILE A 125 -7.28 -4.77 -10.24
CA ILE A 125 -8.12 -3.87 -9.44
C ILE A 125 -9.54 -3.77 -10.02
N ASN A 126 -9.67 -3.57 -11.34
CA ASN A 126 -10.98 -3.44 -11.99
C ASN A 126 -11.83 -4.71 -11.87
N ARG A 127 -11.21 -5.89 -11.97
CA ARG A 127 -11.88 -7.17 -11.70
C ARG A 127 -12.31 -7.27 -10.23
N ALA A 128 -11.45 -6.87 -9.29
CA ALA A 128 -11.74 -6.94 -7.86
C ALA A 128 -12.89 -6.01 -7.46
N LEU A 129 -12.90 -4.76 -7.95
CA LEU A 129 -13.97 -3.79 -7.71
C LEU A 129 -15.32 -4.29 -8.22
N ARG A 130 -15.36 -4.86 -9.42
CA ARG A 130 -16.59 -5.46 -9.96
C ARG A 130 -17.07 -6.64 -9.13
N ALA A 131 -16.16 -7.52 -8.71
CA ALA A 131 -16.50 -8.66 -7.86
C ALA A 131 -17.09 -8.20 -6.51
N GLU A 132 -16.45 -7.24 -5.85
CA GLU A 132 -16.94 -6.66 -4.60
C GLU A 132 -18.34 -6.05 -4.74
N TYR A 133 -18.58 -5.29 -5.82
CA TYR A 133 -19.88 -4.70 -6.11
C TYR A 133 -20.99 -5.76 -6.17
N TRP A 134 -20.79 -6.82 -6.97
CA TRP A 134 -21.79 -7.88 -7.13
C TRP A 134 -22.01 -8.69 -5.85
N ILE A 135 -20.94 -9.02 -5.12
CA ILE A 135 -21.03 -9.72 -3.83
C ILE A 135 -21.84 -8.89 -2.83
N ASN A 136 -21.61 -7.58 -2.77
CA ASN A 136 -22.32 -6.70 -1.86
C ASN A 136 -23.79 -6.51 -2.25
N LEU A 137 -24.12 -6.48 -3.54
CA LEU A 137 -25.50 -6.49 -4.01
C LEU A 137 -26.24 -7.78 -3.60
N ASP A 138 -25.63 -8.94 -3.84
CA ASP A 138 -26.22 -10.23 -3.46
C ASP A 138 -26.46 -10.33 -1.95
N LYS A 139 -25.48 -9.91 -1.14
CA LYS A 139 -25.62 -9.82 0.32
C LYS A 139 -26.81 -8.93 0.74
N LYS A 140 -26.95 -7.75 0.11
CA LYS A 140 -28.07 -6.84 0.37
C LYS A 140 -29.42 -7.46 0.00
N ALA A 141 -29.52 -8.09 -1.18
CA ALA A 141 -30.74 -8.75 -1.63
C ALA A 141 -31.16 -9.88 -0.68
N ARG A 142 -30.22 -10.74 -0.26
CA ARG A 142 -30.46 -11.81 0.72
C ARG A 142 -30.93 -11.28 2.07
N ALA A 143 -30.32 -10.20 2.55
CA ALA A 143 -30.73 -9.57 3.81
C ALA A 143 -32.16 -9.01 3.76
N GLN A 144 -32.58 -8.45 2.61
CA GLN A 144 -33.95 -7.97 2.41
C GLN A 144 -34.96 -9.12 2.38
N ILE A 145 -34.65 -10.22 1.67
CA ILE A 145 -35.50 -11.42 1.63
C ILE A 145 -35.69 -11.99 3.05
N PHE A 146 -34.62 -12.06 3.84
CA PHE A 146 -34.69 -12.56 5.22
C PHE A 146 -35.58 -11.67 6.11
N LYS A 147 -35.47 -10.34 5.97
CA LYS A 147 -36.32 -9.39 6.70
C LYS A 147 -37.79 -9.48 6.28
N ALA A 148 -38.10 -9.75 5.02
CA ALA A 148 -39.46 -9.87 4.51
C ALA A 148 -40.18 -11.18 4.92
N LYS A 149 -39.44 -12.17 5.42
CA LYS A 149 -39.97 -13.46 5.90
C LYS A 149 -40.19 -13.50 7.42
N LYS A 150 -39.86 -12.44 8.14
CA LYS A 150 -40.01 -12.30 9.60
C LYS A 150 -41.15 -11.33 9.90
#